data_AF-A0A317FMB1-F1
#
_entry.id   AF-A0A317FMB1-F1
#
_cell.length_a   1.000
_cell.length_b   1.000
_cell.length_c   1.000
_cell.angle_alpha   90.00
_cell.angle_beta   90.00
_cell.angle_gamma   90.00
#
_symmetry.space_group_name_H-M   'P 1'
#
loop_
_entity.id
_entity.type
_entity.pdbx_description
1 polymer ?
#
loop_
_entity_poly.entity_id
_entity_poly.type
_entity_poly.pdbx_seq_one_letter_code
_entity_poly.pdbx_strand_id
1 'polypeptide(L)'
;MGLSPREILLRIARTAAIVLAGAAVLLLVLHLLAGLPDGHLLIVIALSAPLAALFGWVVAEALRSGVLPHRSGVDDRLRNPLAFWIGAAIYAIGAAALAIMAIWALAQVLA
;
A
#
# COMPACT_ATOMS: atom_id res chain seq x y z
N MET A 1 -2.77 28.34 15.90
CA MET A 1 -3.70 27.67 16.82
C MET A 1 -3.27 26.21 16.93
N GLY A 2 -2.62 25.82 18.04
CA GLY A 2 -2.17 24.45 18.27
C GLY A 2 -3.31 23.59 18.79
N LEU A 3 -3.39 22.33 18.36
CA LEU A 3 -4.36 21.36 18.88
C LEU A 3 -4.09 21.12 20.37
N SER A 4 -5.15 21.00 21.17
CA SER A 4 -5.02 20.62 22.56
C SER A 4 -4.54 19.17 22.68
N PRO A 5 -3.80 18.82 23.77
CA PRO A 5 -3.35 17.45 24.00
C PRO A 5 -4.48 16.40 23.94
N ARG A 6 -5.69 16.78 24.38
CA ARG A 6 -6.88 15.93 24.33
C ARG A 6 -7.35 15.65 22.90
N GLU A 7 -7.31 16.64 22.01
CA GLU A 7 -7.66 16.47 20.59
C GLU A 7 -6.63 15.60 19.86
N ILE A 8 -5.35 15.73 20.20
CA ILE A 8 -4.28 14.87 19.68
C ILE A 8 -4.53 13.42 20.10
N LEU A 9 -4.80 13.17 21.39
CA LEU A 9 -5.11 11.83 21.90
C LEU A 9 -6.37 11.24 21.25
N LEU A 10 -7.42 12.02 21.08
CA LEU A 10 -8.65 11.58 20.39
C LEU A 10 -8.39 11.24 18.93
N ARG A 11 -7.58 12.02 18.21
CA ARG A 11 -7.19 11.70 16.83
C ARG A 11 -6.38 10.41 16.76
N ILE A 12 -5.40 10.24 17.65
CA ILE A 12 -4.58 9.02 17.71
C ILE A 12 -5.47 7.81 17.99
N ALA A 13 -6.35 7.89 19.00
CA ALA A 13 -7.26 6.80 19.35
C ALA A 13 -8.21 6.45 18.20
N ARG A 14 -8.73 7.47 17.49
CA ARG A 14 -9.59 7.25 16.32
C ARG A 14 -8.84 6.60 15.16
N THR A 15 -7.63 7.07 14.85
CA THR A 15 -6.78 6.45 13.82
C THR A 15 -6.43 5.02 14.19
N ALA A 16 -6.06 4.77 15.45
CA ALA A 16 -5.77 3.43 15.95
C ALA A 16 -6.99 2.51 15.82
N ALA A 17 -8.19 2.98 16.19
CA ALA A 17 -9.42 2.23 16.05
C ALA A 17 -9.74 1.89 14.58
N ILE A 18 -9.55 2.83 13.65
CA ILE A 18 -9.75 2.60 12.21
C ILE A 18 -8.74 1.58 11.67
N VAL A 19 -7.46 1.72 12.04
CA VAL A 19 -6.40 0.79 11.61
C VAL A 19 -6.66 -0.61 12.18
N LEU A 20 -7.04 -0.72 13.45
CA LEU A 20 -7.38 -1.99 14.09
C LEU A 20 -8.61 -2.65 13.46
N ALA A 21 -9.67 -1.87 13.19
CA ALA A 21 -10.85 -2.37 12.50
C ALA A 21 -10.51 -2.87 11.08
N GLY A 22 -9.70 -2.11 10.34
CA GLY A 22 -9.20 -2.53 9.02
C GLY A 22 -8.37 -3.81 9.08
N ALA A 23 -7.48 -3.92 10.06
CA ALA A 23 -6.67 -5.12 10.28
C ALA A 23 -7.54 -6.35 10.63
N ALA A 24 -8.56 -6.17 11.47
CA ALA A 24 -9.49 -7.24 11.82
C ALA A 24 -10.29 -7.73 10.61
N VAL A 25 -10.78 -6.80 9.77
CA VAL A 25 -11.46 -7.14 8.51
C VAL A 25 -10.52 -7.89 7.57
N LEU A 26 -9.28 -7.42 7.41
CA LEU A 26 -8.29 -8.09 6.57
C LEU A 26 -8.03 -9.50 7.08
N LEU A 27 -7.79 -9.69 8.38
CA LEU A 27 -7.58 -11.01 8.97
C LEU A 27 -8.77 -11.94 8.76
N LEU A 28 -10.00 -11.43 8.92
CA LEU A 28 -11.21 -12.21 8.65
C LEU A 28 -11.27 -12.66 7.19
N VAL A 29 -10.99 -11.76 6.24
CA VAL A 29 -10.95 -12.09 4.81
C VAL A 29 -9.89 -13.16 4.53
N LEU A 30 -8.67 -13.00 5.05
CA LEU A 30 -7.60 -13.97 4.86
C LEU A 30 -7.95 -15.34 5.46
N HIS A 31 -8.60 -15.36 6.64
CA HIS A 31 -9.04 -16.58 7.27
C HIS A 31 -10.11 -17.32 6.44
N LEU A 32 -11.07 -16.58 5.88
CA LEU A 32 -12.09 -17.14 5.00
C LEU A 32 -11.49 -17.69 3.70
N LEU A 33 -10.54 -16.97 3.10
CA LEU A 33 -9.84 -17.42 1.89
C LEU A 33 -8.98 -18.67 2.15
N ALA A 34 -8.36 -18.78 3.32
CA ALA A 34 -7.54 -19.94 3.67
C ALA A 34 -8.31 -21.27 3.69
N GLY A 35 -9.64 -21.23 3.88
CA GLY A 35 -10.49 -22.42 3.87
C GLY A 35 -10.91 -22.90 2.48
N LEU A 36 -10.58 -22.17 1.42
CA LEU A 36 -10.95 -22.49 0.05
C LEU A 36 -9.89 -23.38 -0.64
N PRO A 37 -10.27 -24.14 -1.69
CA PRO A 37 -9.32 -24.65 -2.67
C PRO A 37 -8.45 -23.49 -3.17
N ASP A 38 -7.14 -23.71 -3.23
CA ASP A 38 -6.16 -22.68 -3.63
C ASP A 38 -6.17 -21.41 -2.77
N GLY A 39 -6.64 -21.51 -1.52
CA GLY A 39 -6.73 -20.39 -0.59
C GLY A 39 -5.44 -19.59 -0.43
N HIS A 40 -4.29 -20.27 -0.47
CA HIS A 40 -2.98 -19.62 -0.44
C HIS A 40 -2.73 -18.71 -1.67
N LEU A 41 -3.16 -19.09 -2.87
CA LEU A 41 -3.06 -18.27 -4.08
C LEU A 41 -4.05 -17.10 -4.02
N LEU A 42 -5.28 -17.34 -3.55
CA LEU A 42 -6.27 -16.28 -3.35
C LEU A 42 -5.79 -15.23 -2.34
N ILE A 43 -5.11 -15.65 -1.27
CA ILE A 43 -4.46 -14.75 -0.30
C ILE A 43 -3.36 -13.93 -0.98
N VAL A 44 -2.51 -14.56 -1.82
CA VAL A 44 -1.47 -13.84 -2.57
C VAL A 44 -2.09 -12.77 -3.47
N ILE A 45 -3.17 -13.08 -4.19
CA ILE A 45 -3.90 -12.11 -5.03
C ILE A 45 -4.48 -10.98 -4.18
N ALA A 46 -5.18 -11.32 -3.08
CA ALA A 46 -5.84 -10.37 -2.19
C ALA A 46 -4.87 -9.38 -1.53
N LEU A 47 -3.63 -9.80 -1.26
CA LEU A 47 -2.59 -8.93 -0.70
C LEU A 47 -1.83 -8.17 -1.80
N SER A 48 -1.44 -8.85 -2.87
CA SER A 48 -0.51 -8.30 -3.86
C SER A 48 -1.19 -7.33 -4.82
N ALA A 49 -2.41 -7.62 -5.28
CA ALA A 49 -3.09 -6.78 -6.27
C ALA A 49 -3.44 -5.37 -5.73
N PRO A 50 -4.02 -5.21 -4.52
CA PRO A 50 -4.28 -3.88 -3.97
C PRO A 50 -3.00 -3.09 -3.68
N LEU A 51 -1.95 -3.76 -3.21
CA LEU A 51 -0.66 -3.10 -2.95
C LEU A 51 0.03 -2.68 -4.26
N ALA A 52 -0.05 -3.49 -5.31
CA ALA A 52 0.46 -3.13 -6.64
C ALA A 52 -0.24 -1.88 -7.17
N ALA A 53 -1.58 -1.84 -7.07
CA ALA A 53 -2.37 -0.69 -7.49
C ALA A 53 -2.04 0.56 -6.66
N LEU A 54 -1.88 0.42 -5.33
CA LEU A 54 -1.51 1.52 -4.45
C LEU A 54 -0.12 2.08 -4.80
N PHE A 55 0.88 1.23 -4.99
CA PHE A 55 2.23 1.68 -5.34
C PHE A 55 2.25 2.30 -6.75
N GLY A 56 1.55 1.70 -7.70
CA GLY A 56 1.38 2.27 -9.04
C GLY A 56 0.72 3.65 -9.01
N TRP A 57 -0.32 3.82 -8.18
CA TRP A 57 -0.96 5.12 -7.95
C TRP A 57 0.00 6.14 -7.36
N VAL A 58 0.78 5.77 -6.33
CA VAL A 58 1.78 6.66 -5.72
C VAL A 58 2.81 7.12 -6.76
N VAL A 59 3.29 6.22 -7.61
CA VAL A 59 4.22 6.57 -8.69
C VAL A 59 3.55 7.50 -9.70
N ALA A 60 2.34 7.18 -10.16
CA ALA A 60 1.62 8.00 -11.14
C ALA A 60 1.38 9.42 -10.61
N GLU A 61 0.94 9.53 -9.35
CA GLU A 61 0.70 10.81 -8.71
C GLU A 61 2.00 11.60 -8.48
N ALA A 62 3.10 10.92 -8.12
CA ALA A 62 4.41 11.55 -7.99
C ALA A 62 4.94 12.04 -9.33
N LEU A 63 4.73 11.29 -10.41
CA LEU A 63 5.11 11.71 -11.75
C LEU A 63 4.34 12.95 -12.20
N ARG A 64 3.06 13.03 -11.87
CA ARG A 64 2.14 14.14 -12.17
C ARG A 64 2.44 15.40 -11.35
N SER A 65 2.64 15.23 -10.04
CA SER A 65 2.83 16.34 -9.10
C SER A 65 4.29 16.80 -8.96
N GLY A 66 5.25 15.97 -9.40
CA GLY A 66 6.68 16.19 -9.15
C GLY A 66 7.08 15.94 -7.70
N VAL A 67 6.19 15.35 -6.91
CA VAL A 67 6.29 15.24 -5.46
C VAL A 67 6.11 13.80 -5.00
N LEU A 68 7.11 13.23 -4.32
CA LEU A 68 7.03 11.88 -3.75
C LEU A 68 6.90 11.96 -2.21
N PRO A 69 5.89 11.32 -1.61
CA PRO A 69 5.80 11.20 -0.15
C PRO A 69 6.95 10.32 0.39
N HIS A 70 7.73 10.85 1.33
CA HIS A 70 8.81 10.12 2.01
C HIS A 70 8.55 10.09 3.53
N ARG A 71 9.12 9.09 4.23
CA ARG A 71 8.87 8.88 5.68
C ARG A 71 9.22 10.07 6.57
N SER A 72 10.11 10.95 6.13
CA SER A 72 10.61 12.13 6.86
C SER A 72 10.25 13.46 6.19
N GLY A 73 9.48 13.47 5.12
CA GLY A 73 9.17 14.68 4.37
C GLY A 73 8.67 14.42 2.95
N VAL A 74 8.87 15.41 2.09
CA VAL A 74 8.39 15.42 0.72
C VAL A 74 9.59 15.60 -0.20
N ASP A 75 9.91 14.59 -1.02
CA ASP A 75 10.97 14.71 -2.02
C ASP A 75 10.40 15.43 -3.24
N ASP A 76 10.88 16.64 -3.47
CA ASP A 76 10.56 17.46 -4.63
C ASP A 76 11.60 17.22 -5.72
N ARG A 77 11.12 16.91 -6.94
CA ARG A 77 11.97 16.69 -8.12
C ARG A 77 12.93 17.84 -8.37
N LEU A 78 12.55 19.09 -8.05
CA LEU A 78 13.40 20.27 -8.28
C LEU A 78 14.48 20.45 -7.21
N ARG A 79 14.22 20.03 -5.97
CA ARG A 79 15.17 20.18 -4.85
C ARG A 79 16.14 19.02 -4.77
N ASN A 80 15.67 17.79 -5.02
CA ASN A 80 16.48 16.59 -4.96
C ASN A 80 16.06 15.57 -6.05
N PRO A 81 16.47 15.80 -7.31
CA PRO A 81 16.02 14.98 -8.43
C PRO A 81 16.44 13.52 -8.32
N LEU A 82 17.64 13.24 -7.79
CA LEU A 82 18.15 11.88 -7.63
C LEU A 82 17.31 11.10 -6.60
N ALA A 83 17.04 11.69 -5.43
CA ALA A 83 16.21 11.04 -4.42
C ALA A 83 14.79 10.79 -4.94
N PHE A 84 14.20 11.76 -5.65
CA PHE A 84 12.88 11.61 -6.28
C PHE A 84 12.83 10.41 -7.24
N TRP A 85 13.78 10.33 -8.18
CA TRP A 85 13.78 9.26 -9.18
C TRP A 85 14.10 7.89 -8.59
N ILE A 86 15.02 7.81 -7.62
CA ILE A 86 15.31 6.57 -6.91
C ILE A 86 14.07 6.10 -6.14
N GLY A 87 13.41 7.00 -5.41
CA GLY A 87 12.18 6.69 -4.68
C GLY A 87 11.06 6.21 -5.62
N ALA A 88 10.82 6.94 -6.70
CA ALA A 88 9.83 6.56 -7.71
C ALA A 88 10.15 5.20 -8.34
N ALA A 89 11.43 4.91 -8.63
CA ALA A 89 11.87 3.62 -9.15
C ALA A 89 11.62 2.48 -8.16
N ILE A 90 11.91 2.67 -6.86
CA ILE A 90 11.65 1.65 -5.83
C ILE A 90 10.15 1.33 -5.76
N TYR A 91 9.29 2.33 -5.73
CA TYR A 91 7.84 2.11 -5.72
C TYR A 91 7.36 1.44 -7.02
N ALA A 92 7.92 1.81 -8.17
CA ALA A 92 7.58 1.21 -9.46
C ALA A 92 8.00 -0.26 -9.54
N ILE A 93 9.21 -0.60 -9.08
CA ILE A 93 9.70 -1.98 -9.00
C ILE A 93 8.83 -2.79 -8.05
N GLY A 94 8.50 -2.22 -6.88
CA GLY A 94 7.58 -2.87 -5.93
C GLY A 94 6.20 -3.12 -6.53
N ALA A 95 5.62 -2.13 -7.23
CA ALA A 95 4.35 -2.27 -7.91
C ALA A 95 4.38 -3.38 -8.97
N ALA A 96 5.43 -3.41 -9.79
CA ALA A 96 5.61 -4.42 -10.83
C ALA A 96 5.77 -5.83 -10.23
N ALA A 97 6.61 -5.99 -9.20
CA ALA A 97 6.81 -7.27 -8.53
C ALA A 97 5.51 -7.81 -7.93
N LEU A 98 4.74 -6.95 -7.25
CA LEU A 98 3.44 -7.32 -6.68
C LEU A 98 2.41 -7.66 -7.77
N ALA A 99 2.39 -6.89 -8.87
CA ALA A 99 1.51 -7.17 -10.01
C ALA A 99 1.83 -8.53 -10.64
N ILE A 100 3.12 -8.84 -10.85
CA ILE A 100 3.57 -10.14 -11.39
C ILE A 100 3.14 -11.28 -10.46
N MET A 101 3.33 -11.13 -9.14
CA MET A 101 2.89 -12.13 -8.16
C MET A 101 1.38 -12.36 -8.20
N ALA A 102 0.59 -11.29 -8.28
CA ALA A 102 -0.86 -11.38 -8.39
C ALA A 102 -1.31 -12.06 -9.69
N ILE A 103 -0.71 -11.68 -10.82
CA ILE A 103 -1.01 -12.26 -12.14
C ILE A 103 -0.63 -13.74 -12.18
N TRP A 104 0.54 -14.10 -11.64
CA TRP A 104 0.98 -15.49 -11.56
C TRP A 104 0.02 -16.33 -10.71
N ALA A 105 -0.34 -15.85 -9.51
CA ALA A 105 -1.26 -16.57 -8.64
C ALA A 105 -2.65 -16.70 -9.29
N LEU A 106 -3.13 -15.67 -9.99
CA LEU A 106 -4.37 -15.73 -10.75
C LEU A 106 -4.31 -16.77 -11.88
N ALA A 107 -3.19 -16.82 -12.62
CA ALA A 107 -3.01 -17.81 -13.67
C ALA A 107 -3.05 -19.25 -13.15
N GLN A 108 -2.50 -19.50 -11.96
CA GLN A 108 -2.53 -20.83 -11.31
C GLN A 108 -3.93 -21.22 -10.84
N VAL A 109 -4.73 -20.26 -10.36
CA VAL A 109 -6.13 -20.53 -9.94
C VAL A 109 -7.04 -20.82 -11.14
N LEU A 110 -6.69 -20.32 -12.33
CA LEU A 110 -7.48 -20.48 -13.55
C LEU A 110 -7.08 -21.69 -14.42
N ALA A 111 -5.97 -22.36 -14.09
CA ALA A 111 -5.43 -23.51 -14.82
C ALA A 111 -6.07 -24.82 -14.35
#